data_AF-A0A8T5IQI1-F1
#
_entry.id   AF-A0A8T5IQI1-F1
#
_cell.length_a   1.000
_cell.length_b   1.000
_cell.length_c   1.000
_cell.angle_alpha   90.00
_cell.angle_beta   90.00
_cell.angle_gamma   90.00
#
_symmetry.space_group_name_H-M   'P 1'
#
loop_
_entity.id
_entity.type
_entity.pdbx_description
1 polymer ?
#
loop_
_entity_poly.entity_id
_entity_poly.type
_entity_poly.pdbx_seq_one_letter_code
_entity_poly.pdbx_strand_id
1 'polypeptide(L)'
;MNKKKILIVIAILIATFFFVYSPHINYRFPIHIDEWHHITETLKLGSGEYQIQGTDGIRTMGFELGFHAILLPVSRITNLVQTYQFFPAIWAMVSALTLFLLVYKKTNKFLIGIIAMIFFASIKTNTNLAGPWFFTPLTFSVPFIFLYLYLFTEGIEKQNKKFIIWSLIIMAFLLPIHAIAVLFAIPFLIIHALFYLDYIKKEKKFFLSFLAIPIIGAIFYSIMTQTNIFTSIISILKDLQFKTGWGVVEIKNSFFELYSPIGYILAAFGAIGIFLFQVKPKKFIPYIILPLTILISIFIYRLTGTSFLSPYQRNMFYLAISLPILSAFGTFYIIEIISLKTKKELTKKILTILIIAIVAFFTFQSYFFVPERFPIYHAIEEKDYATVDFLSTLPPNSTIMGWAFISTTIYPISQQNPVATIFFYGNRSKIREFYGIPNCVNQEKIMKEENATYAIFNSQVPCNWELIYNGENVVYKI
;
A
#
# COMPACT_ATOMS: atom_id res chain seq x y z
N MET A 1 21.67 22.91 1.06
CA MET A 1 20.36 23.59 1.03
C MET A 1 20.35 24.64 2.13
N ASN A 2 19.81 25.85 1.93
CA ASN A 2 19.84 26.88 2.98
C ASN A 2 18.72 26.64 4.03
N LYS A 3 18.83 27.29 5.21
CA LYS A 3 17.87 27.12 6.33
C LYS A 3 16.41 27.36 5.91
N LYS A 4 16.15 28.39 5.10
CA LYS A 4 14.79 28.70 4.61
C LYS A 4 14.18 27.57 3.77
N LYS A 5 14.96 26.99 2.84
CA LYS A 5 14.52 25.85 2.03
C LYS A 5 14.26 24.60 2.87
N ILE A 6 15.07 24.35 3.91
CA ILE A 6 14.85 23.25 4.85
C ILE A 6 13.53 23.45 5.61
N LEU A 7 13.25 24.65 6.11
CA LEU A 7 11.99 24.95 6.79
C LEU A 7 10.76 24.72 5.90
N ILE A 8 10.83 25.04 4.61
CA ILE A 8 9.74 24.78 3.66
C ILE A 8 9.50 23.26 3.52
N VAL A 9 10.57 22.48 3.36
CA VAL A 9 10.46 21.01 3.26
C VAL A 9 9.83 20.45 4.55
N ILE A 10 10.29 20.89 5.72
CA ILE A 10 9.73 20.47 7.01
C ILE A 10 8.24 20.83 7.11
N ALA A 11 7.85 22.05 6.71
CA ALA A 11 6.46 22.48 6.74
C ALA A 11 5.56 21.61 5.85
N ILE A 12 6.03 21.23 4.66
CA ILE A 12 5.27 20.32 3.78
C ILE A 12 5.20 18.92 4.38
N LEU A 13 6.27 18.41 4.99
CA LEU A 13 6.25 17.10 5.66
C LEU A 13 5.25 17.08 6.84
N ILE A 14 5.22 18.15 7.64
CA ILE A 14 4.24 18.30 8.72
C ILE A 14 2.81 18.34 8.14
N ALA A 15 2.59 19.07 7.04
CA ALA A 15 1.29 19.08 6.37
C ALA A 15 0.91 17.68 5.85
N THR A 16 1.84 16.95 5.22
CA THR A 16 1.65 15.56 4.78
C THR A 16 1.24 14.67 5.95
N PHE A 17 1.90 14.81 7.11
CA PHE A 17 1.53 14.06 8.31
C PHE A 17 0.08 14.31 8.69
N PHE A 18 -0.34 15.58 8.82
CA PHE A 18 -1.71 15.90 9.23
C PHE A 18 -2.77 15.45 8.22
N PHE A 19 -2.51 15.59 6.91
CA PHE A 19 -3.44 15.11 5.88
C PHE A 19 -3.64 13.59 5.96
N VAL A 20 -2.55 12.84 6.15
CA VAL A 20 -2.59 11.38 6.19
C VAL A 20 -3.10 10.85 7.53
N TYR A 21 -2.77 11.52 8.63
CA TYR A 21 -3.25 11.18 9.98
C TYR A 21 -4.72 11.56 10.21
N SER A 22 -5.33 12.35 9.32
CA SER A 22 -6.70 12.86 9.50
C SER A 22 -7.76 11.81 9.85
N PRO A 23 -7.76 10.57 9.32
CA PRO A 23 -8.75 9.57 9.72
C PRO A 23 -8.62 9.14 11.19
N HIS A 24 -7.44 9.34 11.80
CA HIS A 24 -7.16 8.94 13.18
C HIS A 24 -7.40 10.04 14.21
N ILE A 25 -7.82 11.25 13.80
CA ILE A 25 -8.08 12.37 14.75
C ILE A 25 -9.08 11.98 15.84
N ASN A 26 -10.13 11.23 15.47
CA ASN A 26 -11.18 10.78 16.38
C ASN A 26 -11.25 9.24 16.48
N TYR A 27 -10.21 8.53 16.02
CA TYR A 27 -10.21 7.08 15.97
C TYR A 27 -8.80 6.50 16.10
N ARG A 28 -8.49 5.89 17.24
CA ARG A 28 -7.12 5.49 17.59
C ARG A 28 -6.66 4.13 17.05
N PHE A 29 -7.56 3.35 16.46
CA PHE A 29 -7.27 1.99 16.00
C PHE A 29 -6.98 1.93 14.49
N PRO A 30 -6.44 0.82 13.96
CA PRO A 30 -6.34 0.62 12.52
C PRO A 30 -7.70 0.73 11.81
N ILE A 31 -7.69 1.37 10.63
CA ILE A 31 -8.89 1.74 9.85
C ILE A 31 -9.10 0.83 8.62
N HIS A 32 -8.22 -0.15 8.41
CA HIS A 32 -8.33 -1.12 7.35
C HIS A 32 -8.10 -2.55 7.86
N ILE A 33 -8.86 -3.53 7.36
CA ILE A 33 -8.79 -4.94 7.78
C ILE A 33 -7.40 -5.55 7.50
N ASP A 34 -6.77 -5.19 6.38
CA ASP A 34 -5.40 -5.61 6.09
C ASP A 34 -4.41 -5.20 7.20
N GLU A 35 -4.58 -4.02 7.81
CA GLU A 35 -3.71 -3.57 8.91
C GLU A 35 -3.86 -4.48 10.14
N TRP A 36 -5.10 -4.83 10.51
CA TRP A 36 -5.38 -5.78 11.57
C TRP A 36 -4.80 -7.18 11.28
N HIS A 37 -4.87 -7.61 10.03
CA HIS A 37 -4.27 -8.87 9.59
C HIS A 37 -2.75 -8.85 9.71
N HIS A 38 -2.08 -7.78 9.27
CA HIS A 38 -0.62 -7.67 9.41
C HIS A 38 -0.17 -7.62 10.88
N ILE A 39 -0.95 -6.99 11.77
CA ILE A 39 -0.68 -7.05 13.22
C ILE A 39 -0.82 -8.49 13.72
N THR A 40 -1.90 -9.18 13.35
CA THR A 40 -2.17 -10.58 13.72
C THR A 40 -1.02 -11.50 13.30
N GLU A 41 -0.63 -11.44 12.04
CA GLU A 41 0.44 -12.26 11.48
C GLU A 41 1.81 -11.94 12.08
N THR A 42 2.07 -10.67 12.40
CA THR A 42 3.28 -10.26 13.12
C THR A 42 3.34 -10.87 14.52
N LEU A 43 2.23 -10.88 15.26
CA LEU A 43 2.17 -11.44 16.60
C LEU A 43 2.28 -12.98 16.57
N LYS A 44 1.62 -13.64 15.61
CA LYS A 44 1.79 -15.09 15.35
C LYS A 44 3.23 -15.46 14.99
N LEU A 45 3.90 -14.62 14.21
CA LEU A 45 5.34 -14.78 13.92
C LEU A 45 6.18 -14.70 15.18
N GLY A 46 5.83 -13.80 16.11
CA GLY A 46 6.51 -13.65 17.39
C GLY A 46 6.29 -14.83 18.34
N SER A 47 5.11 -15.45 18.33
CA SER A 47 4.77 -16.60 19.18
C SER A 47 5.20 -17.96 18.60
N GLY A 48 5.60 -18.01 17.33
CA GLY A 48 5.92 -19.26 16.63
C GLY A 48 4.70 -19.98 16.04
N GLU A 49 3.52 -19.36 16.13
CA GLU A 49 2.25 -19.85 15.59
C GLU A 49 2.00 -19.44 14.13
N TYR A 50 3.00 -18.86 13.46
CA TYR A 50 2.88 -18.43 12.08
C TYR A 50 2.58 -19.61 11.15
N GLN A 51 1.31 -19.73 10.75
CA GLN A 51 0.88 -20.82 9.90
C GLN A 51 1.09 -20.47 8.42
N ILE A 52 1.79 -21.36 7.72
CA ILE A 52 2.03 -21.31 6.27
C ILE A 52 0.86 -21.99 5.52
N GLN A 53 -0.33 -22.07 6.13
CA GLN A 53 -1.49 -22.77 5.57
C GLN A 53 -2.65 -21.79 5.38
N GLY A 54 -3.11 -21.66 4.13
CA GLY A 54 -4.30 -20.89 3.81
C GLY A 54 -5.58 -21.65 4.16
N THR A 55 -6.72 -20.95 4.10
CA THR A 55 -8.06 -21.48 4.40
C THR A 55 -8.49 -22.66 3.52
N ASP A 56 -7.81 -22.88 2.40
CA ASP A 56 -8.18 -23.89 1.39
C ASP A 56 -7.31 -25.16 1.47
N GLY A 57 -6.54 -25.33 2.57
CA GLY A 57 -5.60 -26.44 2.72
C GLY A 57 -4.35 -26.34 1.83
N ILE A 58 -4.24 -25.29 1.02
CA ILE A 58 -3.06 -24.99 0.22
C ILE A 58 -2.03 -24.29 1.12
N ARG A 59 -0.81 -24.84 1.15
CA ARG A 59 0.36 -24.18 1.74
C ARG A 59 0.61 -22.86 1.03
N THR A 60 0.04 -21.77 1.54
CA THR A 60 0.42 -20.44 1.10
C THR A 60 1.49 -19.98 2.07
N MET A 61 2.72 -19.82 1.58
CA MET A 61 3.70 -18.99 2.29
C MET A 61 2.97 -17.72 2.66
N GLY A 62 2.89 -17.41 3.96
CA GLY A 62 2.24 -16.19 4.42
C GLY A 62 2.79 -15.04 3.59
N PHE A 63 1.97 -14.57 2.65
CA PHE A 63 2.38 -13.56 1.69
C PHE A 63 2.84 -12.36 2.52
N GLU A 64 3.88 -11.67 2.07
CA GLU A 64 4.34 -10.46 2.75
C GLU A 64 5.02 -10.73 4.12
N LEU A 65 5.53 -11.95 4.37
CA LEU A 65 6.34 -12.30 5.56
C LEU A 65 7.45 -11.28 5.86
N GLY A 66 8.08 -10.71 4.84
CA GLY A 66 9.10 -9.68 5.02
C GLY A 66 8.57 -8.44 5.73
N PHE A 67 7.30 -8.07 5.50
CA PHE A 67 6.65 -6.97 6.20
C PHE A 67 6.41 -7.31 7.68
N HIS A 68 5.90 -8.51 7.97
CA HIS A 68 5.68 -8.99 9.34
C HIS A 68 6.99 -9.06 10.13
N ALA A 69 8.07 -9.52 9.49
CA ALA A 69 9.41 -9.54 10.10
C ALA A 69 9.94 -8.14 10.44
N ILE A 70 9.56 -7.11 9.67
CA ILE A 70 9.90 -5.70 9.94
C ILE A 70 9.06 -5.13 11.09
N LEU A 71 7.79 -5.52 11.19
CA LEU A 71 6.89 -5.10 12.27
C LEU A 71 7.21 -5.77 13.61
N LEU A 72 7.77 -6.99 13.60
CA LEU A 72 8.03 -7.78 14.80
C LEU A 72 8.94 -7.07 15.84
N PRO A 73 10.05 -6.42 15.47
CA PRO A 73 10.80 -5.61 16.44
C PRO A 73 9.96 -4.50 17.08
N VAL A 74 9.03 -3.90 16.35
CA VAL A 74 8.18 -2.81 16.85
C VAL A 74 7.13 -3.35 17.82
N SER A 75 6.59 -4.55 17.57
CA SER A 75 5.64 -5.21 18.49
C SER A 75 6.25 -5.58 19.84
N ARG A 76 7.58 -5.75 19.88
CA ARG A 76 8.31 -6.00 21.13
C ARG A 76 8.55 -4.74 21.97
N ILE A 77 8.45 -3.56 21.37
CA ILE A 77 8.72 -2.28 22.02
C ILE A 77 7.40 -1.56 22.38
N THR A 78 6.34 -1.78 21.59
CA THR A 78 5.09 -1.05 21.70
C THR A 78 3.89 -1.95 21.40
N ASN A 79 2.71 -1.58 21.92
CA ASN A 79 1.45 -2.18 21.48
C ASN A 79 1.17 -1.73 20.03
N LEU A 80 1.22 -2.69 19.10
CA LEU A 80 1.00 -2.41 17.68
C LEU A 80 -0.37 -1.81 17.41
N VAL A 81 -1.44 -2.32 18.05
CA VAL A 81 -2.81 -1.83 17.84
C VAL A 81 -2.93 -0.34 18.15
N GLN A 82 -2.32 0.12 19.24
CA GLN A 82 -2.36 1.53 19.65
C GLN A 82 -1.41 2.42 18.84
N THR A 83 -0.30 1.87 18.36
CA THR A 83 0.76 2.63 17.67
C THR A 83 0.51 2.74 16.17
N TYR A 84 -0.25 1.79 15.58
CA TYR A 84 -0.42 1.67 14.13
C TYR A 84 -0.95 2.95 13.47
N GLN A 85 -1.82 3.69 14.16
CA GLN A 85 -2.42 4.95 13.70
C GLN A 85 -1.39 5.99 13.22
N PHE A 86 -0.15 5.93 13.71
CA PHE A 86 0.90 6.89 13.34
C PHE A 86 1.71 6.44 12.12
N PHE A 87 1.76 5.14 11.83
CA PHE A 87 2.60 4.62 10.75
C PHE A 87 2.23 5.13 9.35
N PRO A 88 0.95 5.23 8.94
CA PRO A 88 0.62 5.77 7.63
C PRO A 88 1.18 7.18 7.43
N ALA A 89 1.00 8.04 8.42
CA ALA A 89 1.43 9.45 8.36
C ALA A 89 2.96 9.61 8.39
N ILE A 90 3.65 8.90 9.29
CA ILE A 90 5.12 8.91 9.37
C ILE A 90 5.71 8.38 8.06
N TRP A 91 5.16 7.29 7.52
CA TRP A 91 5.69 6.69 6.31
C TRP A 91 5.40 7.52 5.06
N ALA A 92 4.27 8.21 5.01
CA ALA A 92 3.98 9.19 3.97
C ALA A 92 4.98 10.36 3.99
N MET A 93 5.42 10.83 5.16
CA MET A 93 6.51 11.82 5.26
C MET A 93 7.82 11.27 4.66
N VAL A 94 8.20 10.05 5.00
CA VAL A 94 9.41 9.39 4.46
C VAL A 94 9.32 9.27 2.94
N SER A 95 8.15 8.90 2.43
CA SER A 95 7.87 8.79 0.99
C SER A 95 7.98 10.14 0.28
N ALA A 96 7.36 11.18 0.83
CA ALA A 96 7.40 12.55 0.29
C ALA A 96 8.83 13.12 0.32
N LEU A 97 9.58 12.90 1.40
CA LEU A 97 10.97 13.31 1.52
C LEU A 97 11.85 12.58 0.49
N THR A 98 11.66 11.27 0.35
CA THR A 98 12.40 10.47 -0.64
C THR A 98 12.14 11.00 -2.05
N LEU A 99 10.87 11.23 -2.41
CA LEU A 99 10.49 11.81 -3.69
C LEU A 99 11.16 13.18 -3.90
N PHE A 100 11.12 14.06 -2.91
CA PHE A 100 11.77 15.37 -2.96
C PHE A 100 13.27 15.26 -3.23
N LEU A 101 13.98 14.42 -2.47
CA LEU A 101 15.44 14.28 -2.58
C LEU A 101 15.84 13.78 -3.97
N LEU A 102 15.10 12.80 -4.52
CA LEU A 102 15.38 12.22 -5.83
C LEU A 102 15.08 13.20 -6.96
N VAL A 103 13.93 13.88 -6.90
CA VAL A 103 13.55 14.91 -7.88
C VAL A 103 14.52 16.08 -7.83
N TYR A 104 14.86 16.57 -6.64
CA TYR A 104 15.82 17.66 -6.47
C TYR A 104 17.20 17.27 -7.00
N LYS A 105 17.67 16.05 -6.74
CA LYS A 105 18.95 15.55 -7.24
C LYS A 105 18.96 15.36 -8.76
N LYS A 106 17.86 14.91 -9.38
CA LYS A 106 17.77 14.75 -10.83
C LYS A 106 17.67 16.11 -11.54
N THR A 107 16.87 17.04 -11.02
CA THR A 107 16.54 18.31 -11.69
C THR A 107 17.44 19.47 -11.31
N ASN A 108 18.09 19.44 -10.14
CA ASN A 108 18.72 20.58 -9.47
C ASN A 108 17.77 21.77 -9.22
N LYS A 109 16.45 21.56 -9.28
CA LYS A 109 15.43 22.61 -9.13
C LYS A 109 14.61 22.34 -7.87
N PHE A 110 14.84 23.15 -6.84
CA PHE A 110 14.14 23.05 -5.54
C PHE A 110 12.61 23.12 -5.70
N LEU A 111 12.14 24.01 -6.60
CA LEU A 111 10.72 24.23 -6.82
C LEU A 111 10.00 22.98 -7.38
N ILE A 112 10.62 22.25 -8.31
CA ILE A 112 10.04 21.01 -8.83
C ILE A 112 9.93 19.96 -7.72
N GLY A 113 10.95 19.86 -6.86
CA GLY A 113 10.94 18.96 -5.71
C GLY A 113 9.78 19.24 -4.76
N ILE A 114 9.59 20.50 -4.33
CA ILE A 114 8.51 20.84 -3.37
C ILE A 114 7.12 20.67 -4.00
N ILE A 115 6.94 20.99 -5.28
CA ILE A 115 5.65 20.79 -5.95
C ILE A 115 5.35 19.28 -6.08
N ALA A 116 6.36 18.44 -6.33
CA ALA A 116 6.18 16.99 -6.35
C ALA A 116 5.72 16.45 -4.99
N MET A 117 6.23 17.01 -3.88
CA MET A 117 5.73 16.67 -2.54
C MET A 117 4.26 17.05 -2.34
N ILE A 118 3.85 18.23 -2.81
CA ILE A 118 2.46 18.70 -2.71
C ILE A 118 1.52 17.75 -3.46
N PHE A 119 1.86 17.37 -4.70
CA PHE A 119 1.07 16.40 -5.47
C PHE A 119 1.05 15.01 -4.83
N PHE A 120 2.18 14.54 -4.28
CA PHE A 120 2.23 13.28 -3.57
C PHE A 120 1.33 13.29 -2.32
N ALA A 121 1.39 14.35 -1.52
CA ALA A 121 0.55 14.51 -0.33
C ALA A 121 -0.95 14.57 -0.65
N SER A 122 -1.31 14.94 -1.88
CA SER A 122 -2.70 15.02 -2.34
C SER A 122 -3.27 13.71 -2.89
N ILE A 123 -2.48 12.64 -2.95
CA ILE A 123 -2.97 11.32 -3.37
C ILE A 123 -4.05 10.89 -2.38
N LYS A 124 -5.26 10.68 -2.91
CA LYS A 124 -6.44 10.30 -2.12
C LYS A 124 -6.38 8.82 -1.76
N THR A 125 -7.22 8.42 -0.81
CA THR A 125 -7.31 7.03 -0.35
C THR A 125 -8.75 6.54 -0.42
N ASN A 126 -8.94 5.26 -0.75
CA ASN A 126 -10.18 4.53 -0.50
C ASN A 126 -9.87 3.06 -0.17
N THR A 127 -10.81 2.37 0.47
CA THR A 127 -10.61 1.00 0.97
C THR A 127 -10.44 -0.06 -0.11
N ASN A 128 -10.80 0.21 -1.36
CA ASN A 128 -10.62 -0.75 -2.47
C ASN A 128 -9.23 -0.64 -3.12
N LEU A 129 -8.82 0.59 -3.46
CA LEU A 129 -7.54 0.85 -4.12
C LEU A 129 -6.37 0.97 -3.15
N ALA A 130 -6.66 1.09 -1.85
CA ALA A 130 -5.76 1.56 -0.81
C ALA A 130 -5.22 2.98 -1.09
N GLY A 131 -4.38 3.50 -0.21
CA GLY A 131 -3.82 4.83 -0.34
C GLY A 131 -2.99 5.21 0.87
N PRO A 132 -2.41 6.42 0.89
CA PRO A 132 -1.51 6.85 1.95
C PRO A 132 -2.10 6.80 3.36
N TRP A 133 -3.43 6.76 3.53
CA TRP A 133 -4.08 6.64 4.85
C TRP A 133 -3.91 5.26 5.50
N PHE A 134 -3.49 4.24 4.76
CA PHE A 134 -3.29 2.89 5.29
C PHE A 134 -1.81 2.54 5.31
N PHE A 135 -1.36 1.86 6.36
CA PHE A 135 -0.01 1.33 6.45
C PHE A 135 -0.02 -0.17 6.14
N THR A 136 0.25 -0.50 4.88
CA THR A 136 0.28 -1.87 4.37
C THR A 136 1.59 -2.09 3.60
N PRO A 137 1.92 -3.33 3.21
CA PRO A 137 3.12 -3.60 2.40
C PRO A 137 3.20 -2.77 1.12
N LEU A 138 2.04 -2.41 0.54
CA LEU A 138 1.94 -1.51 -0.61
C LEU A 138 2.49 -0.11 -0.29
N THR A 139 1.97 0.56 0.75
CA THR A 139 2.40 1.91 1.11
C THR A 139 3.79 1.92 1.74
N PHE A 140 4.14 0.86 2.47
CA PHE A 140 5.50 0.62 2.95
C PHE A 140 6.53 0.63 1.81
N SER A 141 6.18 0.08 0.65
CA SER A 141 7.10 -0.05 -0.50
C SER A 141 7.37 1.27 -1.23
N VAL A 142 6.53 2.31 -1.09
CA VAL A 142 6.60 3.55 -1.88
C VAL A 142 7.98 4.27 -1.89
N PRO A 143 8.65 4.55 -0.76
CA PRO A 143 9.95 5.22 -0.79
C PRO A 143 11.01 4.36 -1.49
N PHE A 144 10.94 3.04 -1.31
CA PHE A 144 11.83 2.09 -1.97
C PHE A 144 11.57 2.00 -3.48
N ILE A 145 10.30 2.09 -3.90
CA ILE A 145 9.93 2.20 -5.32
C ILE A 145 10.60 3.41 -5.95
N PHE A 146 10.47 4.59 -5.36
CA PHE A 146 11.14 5.78 -5.89
C PHE A 146 12.65 5.60 -5.94
N LEU A 147 13.25 5.03 -4.90
CA LEU A 147 14.69 4.85 -4.79
C LEU A 147 15.24 3.87 -5.84
N TYR A 148 14.66 2.67 -5.98
CA TYR A 148 15.17 1.69 -6.94
C TYR A 148 14.96 2.15 -8.38
N LEU A 149 13.81 2.78 -8.70
CA LEU A 149 13.57 3.32 -10.04
C LEU A 149 14.59 4.41 -10.39
N TYR A 150 14.89 5.31 -9.45
CA TYR A 150 15.94 6.32 -9.63
C TYR A 150 17.32 5.70 -9.82
N LEU A 151 17.70 4.75 -8.96
CA LEU A 151 19.02 4.10 -9.01
C LEU A 151 19.20 3.30 -10.31
N PHE A 152 18.19 2.57 -10.76
CA PHE A 152 18.24 1.84 -12.01
C PHE A 152 18.42 2.79 -13.20
N THR A 153 17.54 3.79 -13.32
CA THR A 153 17.56 4.75 -14.45
C THR A 153 18.86 5.54 -14.50
N GLU A 154 19.33 6.08 -13.36
CA GLU A 154 20.62 6.77 -13.27
C GLU A 154 21.80 5.84 -13.55
N GLY A 155 21.72 4.59 -13.08
CA GLY A 155 22.75 3.57 -13.31
C GLY A 155 22.91 3.23 -14.79
N ILE A 156 21.80 3.07 -15.51
CA ILE A 156 21.80 2.85 -16.96
C ILE A 156 22.31 4.10 -17.70
N GLU A 157 21.77 5.29 -17.39
CA GLU A 157 22.16 6.54 -18.04
C GLU A 157 23.65 6.87 -17.87
N LYS A 158 24.20 6.61 -16.68
CA LYS A 158 25.61 6.89 -16.35
C LYS A 158 26.53 5.69 -16.53
N GLN A 159 26.02 4.56 -17.02
CA GLN A 159 26.76 3.30 -17.15
C GLN A 159 27.41 2.84 -15.83
N ASN A 160 26.76 3.13 -14.70
CA ASN A 160 27.26 2.86 -13.36
C ASN A 160 26.60 1.61 -12.76
N LYS A 161 27.33 0.48 -12.82
CA LYS A 161 26.89 -0.82 -12.28
C LYS A 161 26.53 -0.77 -10.80
N LYS A 162 27.22 0.05 -9.99
CA LYS A 162 26.96 0.13 -8.54
C LYS A 162 25.53 0.61 -8.26
N PHE A 163 25.02 1.56 -9.05
CA PHE A 163 23.65 2.04 -8.87
C PHE A 163 22.63 0.96 -9.28
N ILE A 164 22.90 0.21 -10.36
CA ILE A 164 22.05 -0.89 -10.79
C ILE A 164 22.03 -2.00 -9.73
N ILE A 165 23.19 -2.34 -9.14
CA ILE A 165 23.27 -3.33 -8.05
C ILE A 165 22.44 -2.87 -6.83
N TRP A 166 22.56 -1.61 -6.41
CA TRP A 166 21.75 -1.10 -5.30
C TRP A 166 20.25 -1.13 -5.62
N SER A 167 19.85 -0.82 -6.86
CA SER A 167 18.46 -0.99 -7.29
C SER A 167 18.00 -2.44 -7.12
N LEU A 168 18.81 -3.41 -7.55
CA LEU A 168 18.47 -4.83 -7.44
C LEU A 168 18.42 -5.32 -5.99
N ILE A 169 19.30 -4.83 -5.12
CA ILE A 169 19.26 -5.14 -3.68
C ILE A 169 17.93 -4.65 -3.08
N ILE A 170 17.48 -3.44 -3.43
CA ILE A 170 16.19 -2.91 -2.96
C ILE A 170 15.03 -3.73 -3.54
N MET A 171 15.06 -4.09 -4.82
CA MET A 171 14.04 -4.95 -5.42
C MET A 171 13.99 -6.32 -4.73
N ALA A 172 15.14 -6.95 -4.46
CA ALA A 172 15.21 -8.22 -3.75
C ALA A 172 14.69 -8.10 -2.30
N PHE A 173 14.97 -6.98 -1.63
CA PHE A 173 14.41 -6.66 -0.32
C PHE A 173 12.88 -6.52 -0.36
N LEU A 174 12.32 -5.96 -1.42
CA LEU A 174 10.87 -5.79 -1.58
C LEU A 174 10.14 -7.07 -1.98
N LEU A 175 10.79 -8.07 -2.59
CA LEU A 175 10.14 -9.33 -2.99
C LEU A 175 9.41 -10.04 -1.84
N PRO A 176 10.01 -10.29 -0.66
CA PRO A 176 9.32 -10.92 0.46
C PRO A 176 8.36 -9.97 1.20
N ILE A 177 8.41 -8.66 0.92
CA ILE A 177 7.57 -7.64 1.58
C ILE A 177 6.30 -7.41 0.75
N HIS A 178 6.46 -7.07 -0.52
CA HIS A 178 5.37 -6.82 -1.46
C HIS A 178 5.88 -7.04 -2.89
N ALA A 179 5.87 -8.29 -3.36
CA ALA A 179 6.40 -8.66 -4.67
C ALA A 179 5.80 -7.83 -5.84
N ILE A 180 4.53 -7.46 -5.72
CA ILE A 180 3.83 -6.64 -6.71
C ILE A 180 4.53 -5.28 -6.92
N ALA A 181 5.15 -4.69 -5.87
CA ALA A 181 5.93 -3.44 -5.97
C ALA A 181 7.20 -3.55 -6.82
N VAL A 182 7.64 -4.77 -7.14
CA VAL A 182 8.75 -5.03 -8.06
C VAL A 182 8.20 -5.38 -9.44
N LEU A 183 7.21 -6.26 -9.48
CA LEU A 183 6.65 -6.82 -10.72
C LEU A 183 6.01 -5.73 -11.61
N PHE A 184 5.29 -4.76 -11.03
CA PHE A 184 4.64 -3.70 -11.82
C PHE A 184 5.65 -2.84 -12.60
N ALA A 185 6.87 -2.72 -12.10
CA ALA A 185 7.90 -1.88 -12.69
C ALA A 185 8.69 -2.59 -13.81
N ILE A 186 8.62 -3.92 -13.91
CA ILE A 186 9.40 -4.69 -14.89
C ILE A 186 9.20 -4.20 -16.34
N PRO A 187 7.96 -3.98 -16.84
CA PRO A 187 7.75 -3.48 -18.19
C PRO A 187 8.45 -2.13 -18.43
N PHE A 188 8.36 -1.22 -17.46
CA PHE A 188 9.04 0.08 -17.49
C PHE A 188 10.56 -0.08 -17.54
N LEU A 189 11.14 -0.91 -16.66
CA LEU A 189 12.59 -1.12 -16.58
C LEU A 189 13.14 -1.71 -17.88
N ILE A 190 12.43 -2.67 -18.47
CA ILE A 190 12.78 -3.27 -19.78
C ILE A 190 12.76 -2.20 -20.86
N ILE A 191 11.65 -1.47 -21.02
CA ILE A 191 11.51 -0.44 -22.06
C ILE A 191 12.58 0.64 -21.88
N HIS A 192 12.85 1.08 -20.65
CA HIS A 192 13.90 2.05 -20.38
C HIS A 192 15.30 1.52 -20.77
N ALA A 193 15.60 0.27 -20.42
CA ALA A 193 16.86 -0.39 -20.76
C ALA A 193 17.07 -0.49 -22.29
N LEU A 194 16.00 -0.68 -23.08
CA LEU A 194 16.08 -0.71 -24.55
C LEU A 194 16.57 0.61 -25.17
N PHE A 195 16.45 1.75 -24.50
CA PHE A 195 17.05 3.01 -24.98
C PHE A 195 18.59 3.03 -24.86
N TYR A 196 19.18 2.06 -24.16
CA TYR A 196 20.61 1.98 -23.85
C TYR A 196 21.22 0.61 -24.22
N LEU A 197 20.75 0.02 -25.32
CA LEU A 197 21.17 -1.30 -25.80
C LEU A 197 22.68 -1.44 -25.97
N ASP A 198 23.40 -0.38 -26.37
CA ASP A 198 24.85 -0.44 -26.55
C ASP A 198 25.58 -0.73 -25.23
N TYR A 199 25.12 -0.13 -24.13
CA TYR A 199 25.65 -0.40 -22.81
C TYR A 199 25.33 -1.84 -22.35
N ILE A 200 24.10 -2.30 -22.61
CA ILE A 200 23.67 -3.66 -22.27
C ILE A 200 24.50 -4.70 -23.02
N LYS A 201 24.74 -4.49 -24.32
CA LYS A 201 25.57 -5.37 -25.15
C LYS A 201 27.02 -5.38 -24.66
N LYS A 202 27.58 -4.21 -24.34
CA LYS A 202 28.93 -4.08 -23.77
C LYS A 202 29.07 -4.88 -22.48
N GLU A 203 28.05 -4.81 -21.61
CA GLU A 203 28.05 -5.44 -20.29
C GLU A 203 27.17 -6.70 -20.22
N LYS A 204 27.08 -7.46 -21.31
CA LYS A 204 26.14 -8.60 -21.44
C LYS A 204 26.21 -9.59 -20.28
N LYS A 205 27.42 -9.92 -19.79
CA LYS A 205 27.60 -10.86 -18.68
C LYS A 205 26.95 -10.37 -17.39
N PHE A 206 27.03 -9.06 -17.14
CA PHE A 206 26.44 -8.42 -15.97
C PHE A 206 24.91 -8.41 -16.06
N PHE A 207 24.32 -8.07 -17.21
CA PHE A 207 22.87 -8.08 -17.37
C PHE A 207 22.28 -9.50 -17.43
N LEU A 208 22.99 -10.46 -18.04
CA LEU A 208 22.58 -11.86 -18.06
C LEU A 208 22.56 -12.49 -16.67
N SER A 209 23.40 -12.03 -15.73
CA SER A 209 23.36 -12.55 -14.36
C SER A 209 22.05 -12.25 -13.65
N PHE A 210 21.27 -11.26 -14.10
CA PHE A 210 19.96 -10.94 -13.51
C PHE A 210 18.93 -12.04 -13.76
N LEU A 211 19.12 -12.87 -14.79
CA LEU A 211 18.29 -14.06 -15.02
C LEU A 211 18.44 -15.10 -13.90
N ALA A 212 19.51 -15.04 -13.10
CA ALA A 212 19.65 -15.91 -11.93
C ALA A 212 18.53 -15.66 -10.90
N ILE A 213 18.00 -14.45 -10.78
CA ILE A 213 16.95 -14.13 -9.80
C ILE A 213 15.66 -14.93 -10.08
N PRO A 214 15.02 -14.84 -11.27
CA PRO A 214 13.84 -15.65 -11.55
C PRO A 214 14.14 -17.16 -11.59
N ILE A 215 15.35 -17.57 -11.98
CA ILE A 215 15.74 -18.99 -11.95
C ILE A 215 15.79 -19.52 -10.51
N ILE A 216 16.47 -18.81 -9.60
CA ILE A 216 16.54 -19.15 -8.18
C ILE A 216 15.13 -19.15 -7.57
N GLY A 217 14.31 -18.15 -7.91
CA GLY A 217 12.91 -18.09 -7.49
C GLY A 217 12.09 -19.30 -7.94
N ALA A 218 12.23 -19.74 -9.19
CA ALA A 218 11.56 -20.91 -9.72
C ALA A 218 12.04 -22.21 -9.06
N ILE A 219 13.35 -22.34 -8.81
CA ILE A 219 13.93 -23.49 -8.07
C ILE A 219 13.38 -23.52 -6.64
N PHE A 220 13.37 -22.39 -5.95
CA PHE A 220 12.83 -22.28 -4.60
C PHE A 220 11.34 -22.65 -4.56
N TYR A 221 10.54 -22.13 -5.49
CA TYR A 221 9.13 -22.48 -5.60
C TYR A 221 8.91 -23.98 -5.86
N SER A 222 9.73 -24.58 -6.73
CA SER A 222 9.73 -26.02 -7.01
C SER A 222 10.01 -26.86 -5.76
N ILE A 223 11.01 -26.47 -4.97
CA ILE A 223 11.32 -27.14 -3.69
C ILE A 223 10.16 -26.99 -2.71
N MET A 224 9.60 -25.78 -2.56
CA MET A 224 8.54 -25.50 -1.59
C MET A 224 7.23 -26.21 -1.92
N THR A 225 6.90 -26.30 -3.21
CA THR A 225 5.66 -26.95 -3.69
C THR A 225 5.82 -28.44 -3.97
N GLN A 226 7.04 -28.98 -3.87
CA GLN A 226 7.38 -30.36 -4.24
C GLN A 226 6.97 -30.71 -5.68
N THR A 227 6.98 -29.71 -6.58
CA THR A 227 6.69 -29.88 -8.01
C THR A 227 7.97 -29.82 -8.83
N ASN A 228 7.97 -30.36 -10.05
CA ASN A 228 9.13 -30.20 -10.93
C ASN A 228 9.26 -28.73 -11.43
N ILE A 229 10.46 -28.38 -11.90
CA ILE A 229 10.79 -27.00 -12.30
C ILE A 229 9.90 -26.48 -13.46
N PHE A 230 9.51 -27.35 -14.39
CA PHE A 230 8.69 -26.95 -15.54
C PHE A 230 7.26 -26.62 -15.13
N THR A 231 6.65 -27.47 -14.30
CA THR A 231 5.34 -27.25 -13.69
C THR A 231 5.35 -26.00 -12.80
N SER A 232 6.43 -25.80 -12.04
CA SER A 232 6.64 -24.58 -11.25
C SER A 232 6.65 -23.32 -12.10
N ILE A 233 7.38 -23.30 -13.21
CA ILE A 233 7.41 -22.16 -14.14
C ILE A 233 6.01 -21.89 -14.71
N ILE A 234 5.28 -22.93 -15.13
CA ILE A 234 3.91 -22.79 -15.62
C ILE A 234 2.98 -22.23 -14.54
N SER A 235 3.09 -22.72 -13.29
CA SER A 235 2.31 -22.20 -12.15
C SER A 235 2.60 -20.72 -11.95
N ILE A 236 3.87 -20.34 -11.83
CA ILE A 236 4.28 -18.94 -11.64
C ILE A 236 3.73 -18.06 -12.77
N LEU A 237 3.82 -18.50 -14.02
CA LEU A 237 3.27 -17.73 -15.15
C LEU A 237 1.75 -17.59 -15.11
N LYS A 238 1.03 -18.55 -14.52
CA LYS A 238 -0.41 -18.41 -14.24
C LYS A 238 -0.67 -17.47 -13.06
N ASP A 239 0.14 -17.54 -12.02
CA ASP A 239 0.02 -16.71 -10.81
C ASP A 239 0.39 -15.23 -11.07
N LEU A 240 1.15 -14.96 -12.14
CA LEU A 240 1.42 -13.62 -12.67
C LEU A 240 0.25 -13.03 -13.49
N GLN A 241 -0.86 -13.76 -13.64
CA GLN A 241 -2.07 -13.32 -14.34
C GLN A 241 -3.21 -13.09 -13.34
N PHE A 242 -3.61 -11.84 -13.20
CA PHE A 242 -4.69 -11.40 -12.33
C PHE A 242 -5.96 -11.23 -13.16
N LYS A 243 -6.76 -12.29 -13.24
CA LYS A 243 -8.04 -12.32 -13.96
C LYS A 243 -9.15 -11.69 -13.13
N THR A 244 -10.26 -11.36 -13.79
CA THR A 244 -11.48 -10.92 -13.11
C THR A 244 -11.90 -11.95 -12.05
N GLY A 245 -12.20 -11.48 -10.83
CA GLY A 245 -12.53 -12.26 -9.65
C GLY A 245 -11.37 -12.53 -8.70
N TRP A 246 -10.18 -11.95 -8.95
CA TRP A 246 -9.03 -12.05 -8.05
C TRP A 246 -9.20 -11.19 -6.79
N GLY A 247 -9.74 -9.99 -6.93
CA GLY A 247 -9.99 -9.05 -5.83
C GLY A 247 -11.39 -9.20 -5.21
N VAL A 248 -11.55 -8.73 -3.96
CA VAL A 248 -12.82 -8.74 -3.23
C VAL A 248 -13.88 -7.88 -3.93
N VAL A 249 -13.49 -6.70 -4.41
CA VAL A 249 -14.36 -5.81 -5.20
C VAL A 249 -13.65 -5.37 -6.46
N GLU A 250 -14.16 -5.85 -7.59
CA GLU A 250 -13.62 -5.52 -8.91
C GLU A 250 -14.61 -4.66 -9.67
N ILE A 251 -14.34 -3.36 -9.65
CA ILE A 251 -15.07 -2.40 -10.47
C ILE A 251 -14.09 -1.63 -11.34
N LYS A 252 -14.59 -1.06 -12.44
CA LYS A 252 -13.79 -0.15 -13.26
C LYS A 252 -13.73 1.22 -12.56
N ASN A 253 -12.80 1.36 -11.62
CA ASN A 253 -12.59 2.60 -10.86
C ASN A 253 -12.33 3.79 -11.81
N SER A 254 -12.80 4.97 -11.40
CA SER A 254 -12.46 6.22 -12.06
C SER A 254 -11.00 6.57 -11.80
N PHE A 255 -10.33 7.15 -12.79
CA PHE A 255 -8.97 7.68 -12.62
C PHE A 255 -8.91 8.80 -11.55
N PHE A 256 -10.02 9.49 -11.32
CA PHE A 256 -10.08 10.60 -10.37
C PHE A 256 -10.28 10.18 -8.90
N GLU A 257 -10.40 8.88 -8.62
CA GLU A 257 -10.56 8.37 -7.25
C GLU A 257 -9.30 8.53 -6.40
N LEU A 258 -8.11 8.44 -7.01
CA LEU A 258 -6.83 8.56 -6.30
C LEU A 258 -6.07 9.87 -6.60
N TYR A 259 -6.31 10.47 -7.77
CA TYR A 259 -5.52 11.61 -8.23
C TYR A 259 -6.41 12.71 -8.81
N SER A 260 -6.05 13.97 -8.57
CA SER A 260 -6.91 15.10 -8.91
C SER A 260 -6.95 15.36 -10.43
N PRO A 261 -8.09 15.84 -10.99
CA PRO A 261 -8.18 16.21 -12.40
C PRO A 261 -7.11 17.23 -12.81
N ILE A 262 -6.86 18.25 -11.97
CA ILE A 262 -5.80 19.23 -12.22
C ILE A 262 -4.41 18.59 -12.23
N GLY A 263 -4.17 17.59 -11.37
CA GLY A 263 -2.95 16.81 -11.36
C GLY A 263 -2.72 16.09 -12.70
N TYR A 264 -3.75 15.46 -13.26
CA TYR A 264 -3.67 14.82 -14.58
C TYR A 264 -3.38 15.82 -15.71
N ILE A 265 -4.07 16.97 -15.73
CA ILE A 265 -3.85 18.02 -16.73
C ILE A 265 -2.40 18.52 -16.65
N LEU A 266 -1.91 18.80 -15.44
CA LEU A 266 -0.54 19.25 -15.22
C LEU A 266 0.49 18.15 -15.52
N ALA A 267 0.17 16.87 -15.31
CA ALA A 267 1.05 15.77 -15.70
C ALA A 267 1.18 15.68 -17.23
N ALA A 268 0.07 15.81 -17.96
CA ALA A 268 0.08 15.83 -19.43
C ALA A 268 0.87 17.05 -19.95
N PHE A 269 0.62 18.24 -19.38
CA PHE A 269 1.39 19.44 -19.73
C PHE A 269 2.87 19.30 -19.37
N GLY A 270 3.19 18.67 -18.24
CA GLY A 270 4.55 18.36 -17.83
C GLY A 270 5.27 17.40 -18.78
N ALA A 271 4.59 16.36 -19.26
CA ALA A 271 5.12 15.43 -20.23
C ALA A 271 5.46 16.12 -21.56
N ILE A 272 4.55 16.96 -22.07
CA ILE A 272 4.80 17.78 -23.27
C ILE A 272 5.93 18.79 -23.01
N GLY A 273 5.87 19.49 -21.88
CA GLY A 273 6.83 20.51 -21.49
C GLY A 273 8.26 20.00 -21.31
N ILE A 274 8.44 18.71 -20.94
CA ILE A 274 9.78 18.09 -20.93
C ILE A 274 10.43 18.19 -22.31
N PHE A 275 9.71 17.94 -23.40
CA PHE A 275 10.27 18.03 -24.75
C PHE A 275 10.44 19.47 -25.24
N LEU A 276 9.57 20.38 -24.80
CA LEU A 276 9.60 21.78 -25.25
C LEU A 276 10.61 22.65 -24.47
N PHE A 277 10.79 22.42 -23.17
CA PHE A 277 11.53 23.34 -22.29
C PHE A 277 12.82 22.75 -21.71
N GLN A 278 13.04 21.43 -21.74
CA GLN A 278 14.30 20.85 -21.24
C GLN A 278 15.35 20.78 -22.33
N VAL A 279 16.58 21.21 -21.99
CA VAL A 279 17.75 21.11 -22.88
C VAL A 279 18.11 19.65 -23.19
N LYS A 280 17.88 18.73 -22.24
CA LYS A 280 18.19 17.29 -22.38
C LYS A 280 16.95 16.46 -22.03
N PRO A 281 15.93 16.42 -22.90
CA PRO A 281 14.65 15.77 -22.60
C PRO A 281 14.82 14.26 -22.36
N LYS A 282 15.79 13.61 -23.01
CA LYS A 282 16.11 12.19 -22.82
C LYS A 282 16.34 11.79 -21.36
N LYS A 283 16.91 12.69 -20.55
CA LYS A 283 17.15 12.48 -19.11
C LYS A 283 15.86 12.33 -18.29
N PHE A 284 14.73 12.84 -18.79
CA PHE A 284 13.45 12.88 -18.09
C PHE A 284 12.40 11.97 -18.71
N ILE A 285 12.71 11.31 -19.84
CA ILE A 285 11.88 10.28 -20.47
C ILE A 285 11.41 9.19 -19.48
N PRO A 286 12.23 8.72 -18.49
CA PRO A 286 11.75 7.74 -17.52
C PRO A 286 10.46 8.14 -16.79
N TYR A 287 10.29 9.43 -16.50
CA TYR A 287 9.09 9.95 -15.82
C TYR A 287 7.85 9.93 -16.70
N ILE A 288 8.00 9.81 -18.01
CA ILE A 288 6.90 9.68 -18.98
C ILE A 288 6.60 8.20 -19.23
N ILE A 289 7.63 7.37 -19.43
CA ILE A 289 7.45 5.95 -19.75
C ILE A 289 6.77 5.22 -18.57
N LEU A 290 7.15 5.51 -17.33
CA LEU A 290 6.58 4.83 -16.17
C LEU A 290 5.04 4.91 -16.12
N PRO A 291 4.40 6.11 -16.05
CA PRO A 291 2.95 6.20 -16.07
C PRO A 291 2.32 5.63 -17.35
N LEU A 292 2.98 5.75 -18.52
CA LEU A 292 2.47 5.17 -19.77
C LEU A 292 2.39 3.64 -19.71
N THR A 293 3.42 2.97 -19.19
CA THR A 293 3.41 1.50 -19.05
C THR A 293 2.32 1.03 -18.10
N ILE A 294 2.08 1.78 -17.01
CA ILE A 294 1.02 1.48 -16.05
C ILE A 294 -0.36 1.72 -16.68
N LEU A 295 -0.53 2.81 -17.43
CA LEU A 295 -1.77 3.07 -18.19
C LEU A 295 -2.07 1.95 -19.18
N ILE A 296 -1.06 1.46 -19.92
CA ILE A 296 -1.22 0.32 -20.82
C ILE A 296 -1.71 -0.90 -20.04
N SER A 297 -1.11 -1.24 -18.89
CA SER A 297 -1.58 -2.35 -18.05
C SER A 297 -3.02 -2.19 -17.56
N ILE A 298 -3.42 -0.97 -17.20
CA ILE A 298 -4.80 -0.65 -16.81
C ILE A 298 -5.76 -0.84 -18.00
N PHE A 299 -5.39 -0.36 -19.19
CA PHE A 299 -6.21 -0.49 -20.39
C PHE A 299 -6.35 -1.95 -20.83
N ILE A 300 -5.26 -2.74 -20.77
CA ILE A 300 -5.31 -4.18 -21.05
C ILE A 300 -6.36 -4.85 -20.17
N TYR A 301 -6.33 -4.65 -18.85
CA TYR A 301 -7.34 -5.23 -17.96
C TYR A 301 -8.77 -4.73 -18.29
N ARG A 302 -8.95 -3.43 -18.56
CA ARG A 302 -10.29 -2.89 -18.90
C ARG A 302 -10.89 -3.49 -20.17
N LEU A 303 -10.04 -3.95 -21.11
CA LEU A 303 -10.42 -4.58 -22.37
C LEU A 303 -10.55 -6.11 -22.28
N THR A 304 -9.64 -6.78 -21.55
CA THR A 304 -9.53 -8.25 -21.55
C THR A 304 -10.02 -8.91 -20.26
N GLY A 305 -10.22 -8.14 -19.19
CA GLY A 305 -10.47 -8.67 -17.84
C GLY A 305 -9.25 -9.36 -17.20
N THR A 306 -8.06 -9.21 -17.77
CA THR A 306 -6.83 -9.82 -17.24
C THR A 306 -5.72 -8.77 -17.13
N SER A 307 -5.11 -8.68 -15.95
CA SER A 307 -3.91 -7.88 -15.71
C SER A 307 -2.70 -8.78 -15.57
N PHE A 308 -1.55 -8.32 -16.01
CA PHE A 308 -0.30 -9.08 -15.97
C PHE A 308 0.67 -8.41 -15.00
N LEU A 309 1.42 -9.22 -14.24
CA LEU A 309 2.46 -8.82 -13.28
C LEU A 309 1.97 -8.04 -12.05
N SER A 310 0.87 -7.30 -12.15
CA SER A 310 0.30 -6.52 -11.06
C SER A 310 -1.23 -6.44 -11.20
N PRO A 311 -2.01 -6.62 -10.12
CA PRO A 311 -3.46 -6.49 -10.14
C PRO A 311 -3.93 -5.10 -10.60
N TYR A 312 -5.15 -5.04 -11.14
CA TYR A 312 -5.77 -3.81 -11.64
C TYR A 312 -5.80 -2.68 -10.59
N GLN A 313 -6.28 -2.96 -9.38
CA GLN A 313 -6.40 -2.00 -8.30
C GLN A 313 -5.03 -1.43 -7.90
N ARG A 314 -3.99 -2.29 -7.89
CA ARG A 314 -2.62 -1.88 -7.55
C ARG A 314 -2.02 -1.01 -8.65
N ASN A 315 -2.29 -1.30 -9.93
CA ASN A 315 -1.88 -0.44 -11.04
C ASN A 315 -2.52 0.96 -10.97
N MET A 316 -3.76 1.09 -10.51
CA MET A 316 -4.37 2.42 -10.27
C MET A 316 -3.58 3.23 -9.23
N PHE A 317 -3.16 2.59 -8.14
CA PHE A 317 -2.31 3.23 -7.13
C PHE A 317 -0.90 3.56 -7.64
N TYR A 318 -0.27 2.62 -8.36
CA TYR A 318 1.05 2.87 -8.96
C TYR A 318 1.03 4.01 -9.98
N LEU A 319 -0.08 4.16 -10.73
CA LEU A 319 -0.29 5.32 -11.58
C LEU A 319 -0.30 6.60 -10.75
N ALA A 320 -1.10 6.65 -9.67
CA ALA A 320 -1.20 7.83 -8.81
C ALA A 320 0.14 8.26 -8.20
N ILE A 321 1.02 7.34 -7.77
CA ILE A 321 2.34 7.70 -7.22
C ILE A 321 3.37 8.08 -8.29
N SER A 322 3.14 7.74 -9.56
CA SER A 322 4.06 8.04 -10.67
C SER A 322 3.86 9.45 -11.27
N LEU A 323 2.65 10.00 -11.15
CA LEU A 323 2.26 11.30 -11.73
C LEU A 323 2.81 12.56 -11.03
N PRO A 324 3.07 12.60 -9.69
CA PRO A 324 3.50 13.81 -8.99
C PRO A 324 4.71 14.51 -9.60
N ILE A 325 5.67 13.74 -10.16
CA ILE A 325 6.85 14.31 -10.82
C ILE A 325 6.44 15.06 -12.09
N LEU A 326 5.58 14.46 -12.93
CA LEU A 326 5.09 15.10 -14.16
C LEU A 326 4.22 16.31 -13.84
N SER A 327 3.32 16.21 -12.87
CA SER A 327 2.49 17.34 -12.43
C SER A 327 3.34 18.50 -11.90
N ALA A 328 4.45 18.19 -11.22
CA ALA A 328 5.41 19.19 -10.78
C ALA A 328 6.14 19.86 -11.93
N PHE A 329 6.56 19.11 -12.96
CA PHE A 329 7.10 19.69 -14.18
C PHE A 329 6.08 20.62 -14.86
N GLY A 330 4.83 20.17 -15.02
CA GLY A 330 3.79 20.99 -15.65
C GLY A 330 3.57 22.30 -14.91
N THR A 331 3.43 22.24 -13.59
CA THR A 331 3.28 23.44 -12.74
C THR A 331 4.50 24.36 -12.86
N PHE A 332 5.70 23.79 -12.82
CA PHE A 332 6.95 24.54 -12.94
C PHE A 332 7.06 25.27 -14.28
N TYR A 333 6.71 24.63 -15.41
CA TYR A 333 6.74 25.28 -16.71
C TYR A 333 5.71 26.39 -16.84
N ILE A 334 4.50 26.22 -16.29
CA ILE A 334 3.51 27.31 -16.22
C ILE A 334 4.10 28.51 -15.47
N ILE A 335 4.73 28.27 -14.33
CA ILE A 335 5.38 29.33 -13.54
C ILE A 335 6.48 30.00 -14.37
N GLU A 336 7.36 29.24 -15.03
CA GLU A 336 8.43 29.82 -15.86
C GLU A 336 7.85 30.67 -17.01
N ILE A 337 6.88 30.17 -17.77
CA ILE A 337 6.23 30.89 -18.89
C ILE A 337 5.64 32.22 -18.43
N ILE A 338 4.89 32.24 -17.33
CA ILE A 338 4.25 33.48 -16.87
C ILE A 338 5.31 34.41 -16.25
N SER A 339 6.31 33.86 -15.57
CA SER A 339 7.42 34.65 -15.01
C SER A 339 8.25 35.35 -16.10
N LEU A 340 8.39 34.77 -17.29
CA LEU A 340 9.09 35.38 -18.42
C LEU A 340 8.40 36.65 -18.94
N LYS A 341 7.07 36.77 -18.76
CA LYS A 341 6.30 37.96 -19.16
C LYS A 341 6.49 39.15 -18.21
N THR A 342 7.16 38.96 -17.07
CA THR A 342 7.27 39.97 -16.01
C THR A 342 8.73 40.29 -15.70
N LYS A 343 9.13 41.57 -15.73
CA LYS A 343 10.52 41.97 -15.40
C LYS A 343 10.78 42.18 -13.90
N LYS A 344 9.73 42.45 -13.10
CA LYS A 344 9.84 42.75 -11.66
C LYS A 344 9.93 41.47 -10.82
N GLU A 345 11.01 41.32 -10.05
CA GLU A 345 11.28 40.13 -9.22
C GLU A 345 10.24 39.89 -8.13
N LEU A 346 9.72 40.96 -7.50
CA LEU A 346 8.66 40.84 -6.51
C LEU A 346 7.37 40.25 -7.11
N THR A 347 6.98 40.73 -8.29
CA THR A 347 5.79 40.25 -9.01
C THR A 347 5.93 38.79 -9.41
N LYS A 348 7.12 38.35 -9.85
CA LYS A 348 7.39 36.92 -10.12
C LYS A 348 7.17 36.06 -8.88
N LYS A 349 7.65 36.49 -7.72
CA LYS A 349 7.49 35.75 -6.45
C LYS A 349 6.03 35.65 -6.03
N ILE A 350 5.30 36.76 -6.06
CA ILE A 350 3.87 36.79 -5.72
C ILE A 350 3.08 35.87 -6.65
N LEU A 351 3.32 35.97 -7.95
CA LEU A 351 2.66 35.14 -8.95
C LEU A 351 2.99 33.64 -8.77
N THR A 352 4.24 33.31 -8.46
CA THR A 352 4.65 31.93 -8.18
C THR A 352 3.88 31.37 -6.98
N ILE A 353 3.78 32.13 -5.89
CA ILE A 353 3.03 31.74 -4.69
C ILE A 353 1.55 31.58 -5.04
N LEU A 354 0.97 32.50 -5.81
CA LEU A 354 -0.43 32.45 -6.23
C LEU A 354 -0.72 31.20 -7.08
N ILE A 355 0.14 30.88 -8.06
CA ILE A 355 -0.01 29.67 -8.88
C ILE A 355 0.07 28.42 -8.01
N ILE A 356 1.04 28.35 -7.09
CA ILE A 356 1.17 27.21 -6.18
C ILE A 356 -0.07 27.09 -5.29
N ALA A 357 -0.60 28.20 -4.76
CA ALA A 357 -1.80 28.20 -3.93
C ALA A 357 -3.04 27.73 -4.70
N ILE A 358 -3.23 28.21 -5.94
CA ILE A 358 -4.33 27.79 -6.82
C ILE A 358 -4.20 26.30 -7.14
N VAL A 359 -3.01 25.86 -7.54
CA VAL A 359 -2.76 24.45 -7.85
C VAL A 359 -2.99 23.59 -6.61
N ALA A 360 -2.49 23.98 -5.45
CA ALA A 360 -2.72 23.28 -4.19
C ALA A 360 -4.22 23.20 -3.86
N PHE A 361 -4.96 24.30 -3.98
CA PHE A 361 -6.41 24.34 -3.74
C PHE A 361 -7.17 23.31 -4.59
N PHE A 362 -6.96 23.32 -5.91
CA PHE A 362 -7.63 22.37 -6.81
C PHE A 362 -7.12 20.94 -6.66
N THR A 363 -5.86 20.77 -6.26
CA THR A 363 -5.24 19.46 -6.09
C THR A 363 -5.77 18.75 -4.85
N PHE A 364 -6.01 19.48 -3.76
CA PHE A 364 -6.63 18.98 -2.53
C PHE A 364 -8.17 19.04 -2.56
N GLN A 365 -8.76 19.46 -3.68
CA GLN A 365 -10.21 19.47 -3.82
C GLN A 365 -10.77 18.05 -3.67
N SER A 366 -11.71 17.91 -2.73
CA SER A 366 -12.32 16.63 -2.38
C SER A 366 -11.29 15.58 -1.94
N TYR A 367 -10.19 16.00 -1.28
CA TYR A 367 -9.19 15.09 -0.71
C TYR A 367 -9.80 14.15 0.33
N PHE A 368 -10.61 14.71 1.24
CA PHE A 368 -11.31 13.95 2.29
C PHE A 368 -12.58 13.25 1.81
N PHE A 369 -12.94 13.39 0.54
CA PHE A 369 -14.11 12.74 -0.01
C PHE A 369 -13.79 11.29 -0.35
N VAL A 370 -14.39 10.36 0.39
CA VAL A 370 -14.31 8.93 0.14
C VAL A 370 -15.57 8.50 -0.61
N PRO A 371 -15.47 7.74 -1.71
CA PRO A 371 -16.65 7.22 -2.40
C PRO A 371 -17.53 6.39 -1.46
N GLU A 372 -18.84 6.62 -1.44
CA GLU A 372 -19.80 5.91 -0.56
C GLU A 372 -19.76 4.39 -0.70
N ARG A 373 -19.33 3.88 -1.86
CA ARG A 373 -19.20 2.44 -2.12
C ARG A 373 -18.00 1.81 -1.40
N PHE A 374 -17.02 2.63 -1.01
CA PHE A 374 -15.77 2.21 -0.38
C PHE A 374 -15.46 3.09 0.83
N PRO A 375 -16.40 3.20 1.78
CA PRO A 375 -16.20 4.06 2.94
C PRO A 375 -15.03 3.54 3.76
N ILE A 376 -14.41 4.43 4.53
CA ILE A 376 -13.59 3.99 5.66
C ILE A 376 -14.54 3.27 6.63
N TYR A 377 -14.09 2.16 7.17
CA TYR A 377 -14.82 1.38 8.16
C TYR A 377 -14.01 1.26 9.44
N HIS A 378 -14.69 1.12 10.56
CA HIS A 378 -14.08 0.85 11.86
C HIS A 378 -14.42 -0.58 12.25
N ALA A 379 -13.40 -1.41 12.49
CA ALA A 379 -13.62 -2.81 12.86
C ALA A 379 -14.16 -2.95 14.29
N ILE A 380 -13.81 -1.98 15.15
CA ILE A 380 -14.19 -1.90 16.56
C ILE A 380 -14.35 -0.45 17.00
N GLU A 381 -15.09 -0.23 18.07
CA GLU A 381 -15.13 1.00 18.85
C GLU A 381 -14.44 0.82 20.21
N GLU A 382 -14.41 1.87 21.04
CA GLU A 382 -13.83 1.81 22.39
C GLU A 382 -14.47 0.73 23.27
N LYS A 383 -15.79 0.56 23.18
CA LYS A 383 -16.55 -0.47 23.91
C LYS A 383 -16.15 -1.90 23.49
N ASP A 384 -15.92 -2.09 22.20
CA ASP A 384 -15.49 -3.38 21.65
C ASP A 384 -14.06 -3.65 22.07
N TYR A 385 -13.19 -2.64 22.07
CA TYR A 385 -11.80 -2.76 22.55
C TYR A 385 -11.77 -3.26 24.00
N ALA A 386 -12.53 -2.65 24.91
CA ALA A 386 -12.59 -3.08 26.31
C ALA A 386 -13.10 -4.53 26.46
N THR A 387 -14.04 -4.93 25.62
CA THR A 387 -14.59 -6.30 25.60
C THR A 387 -13.57 -7.31 25.11
N VAL A 388 -12.86 -6.99 24.03
CA VAL A 388 -11.82 -7.87 23.47
C VAL A 388 -10.61 -7.92 24.40
N ASP A 389 -10.22 -6.79 25.00
CA ASP A 389 -9.13 -6.74 25.99
C ASP A 389 -9.42 -7.65 27.19
N PHE A 390 -10.67 -7.68 27.69
CA PHE A 390 -11.09 -8.64 28.71
C PHE A 390 -10.83 -10.11 28.33
N LEU A 391 -10.94 -10.48 27.04
CA LEU A 391 -10.68 -11.86 26.59
C LEU A 391 -9.24 -12.32 26.83
N SER A 392 -8.29 -11.39 27.01
CA SER A 392 -6.91 -11.73 27.39
C SER A 392 -6.80 -12.38 28.78
N THR A 393 -7.83 -12.21 29.62
CA THR A 393 -7.92 -12.83 30.96
C THR A 393 -8.44 -14.26 30.96
N LEU A 394 -9.00 -14.71 29.83
CA LEU A 394 -9.51 -16.07 29.64
C LEU A 394 -8.35 -17.07 29.47
N PRO A 395 -8.62 -18.39 29.60
CA PRO A 395 -7.61 -19.40 29.31
C PRO A 395 -6.94 -19.16 27.94
N PRO A 396 -5.62 -19.32 27.83
CA PRO A 396 -4.90 -19.04 26.59
C PRO A 396 -5.39 -19.96 25.46
N ASN A 397 -5.31 -19.47 24.23
CA ASN A 397 -5.71 -20.19 23.01
C ASN A 397 -7.18 -20.60 22.96
N SER A 398 -8.04 -19.90 23.69
CA SER A 398 -9.49 -20.08 23.61
C SER A 398 -10.02 -19.66 22.24
N THR A 399 -10.99 -20.42 21.73
CA THR A 399 -11.71 -20.07 20.51
C THR A 399 -12.95 -19.26 20.84
N ILE A 400 -13.05 -18.08 20.23
CA ILE A 400 -14.06 -17.06 20.51
C ILE A 400 -14.97 -16.88 19.29
N MET A 401 -16.26 -16.99 19.53
CA MET A 401 -17.30 -16.64 18.57
C MET A 401 -17.60 -15.15 18.66
N GLY A 402 -17.22 -14.39 17.63
CA GLY A 402 -17.50 -12.95 17.52
C GLY A 402 -18.18 -12.62 16.20
N TRP A 403 -18.85 -11.46 16.13
CA TRP A 403 -19.31 -10.93 14.85
C TRP A 403 -18.13 -10.59 13.94
N ALA A 404 -18.32 -10.67 12.61
CA ALA A 404 -17.22 -10.73 11.63
C ALA A 404 -16.15 -9.63 11.73
N PHE A 405 -16.54 -8.37 12.01
CA PHE A 405 -15.60 -7.26 12.16
C PHE A 405 -14.80 -7.36 13.47
N ILE A 406 -15.48 -7.52 14.61
CA ILE A 406 -14.86 -7.70 15.93
C ILE A 406 -13.92 -8.91 15.92
N SER A 407 -14.30 -10.01 15.27
CA SER A 407 -13.45 -11.21 15.18
C SER A 407 -12.09 -10.95 14.55
N THR A 408 -11.98 -9.98 13.65
CA THR A 408 -10.71 -9.59 13.02
C THR A 408 -9.76 -8.93 14.02
N THR A 409 -10.28 -8.40 15.13
CA THR A 409 -9.51 -7.71 16.17
C THR A 409 -9.24 -8.58 17.40
N ILE A 410 -9.85 -9.78 17.50
CA ILE A 410 -9.71 -10.66 18.68
C ILE A 410 -8.25 -11.05 18.92
N TYR A 411 -7.59 -11.68 17.95
CA TYR A 411 -6.19 -12.08 18.11
C TYR A 411 -5.23 -10.90 18.36
N PRO A 412 -5.27 -9.79 17.59
CA PRO A 412 -4.28 -8.72 17.76
C PRO A 412 -4.41 -7.95 19.08
N ILE A 413 -5.55 -8.03 19.78
CA ILE A 413 -5.76 -7.39 21.08
C ILE A 413 -5.58 -8.40 22.23
N SER A 414 -6.19 -9.57 22.13
CA SER A 414 -6.32 -10.52 23.24
C SER A 414 -5.45 -11.77 23.13
N GLN A 415 -4.85 -12.01 21.96
CA GLN A 415 -4.15 -13.26 21.60
C GLN A 415 -5.05 -14.51 21.68
N GLN A 416 -6.37 -14.35 21.67
CA GLN A 416 -7.32 -15.44 21.54
C GLN A 416 -7.67 -15.71 20.06
N ASN A 417 -8.20 -16.89 19.77
CA ASN A 417 -8.47 -17.30 18.39
C ASN A 417 -9.93 -17.01 18.01
N PRO A 418 -10.21 -16.23 16.95
CA PRO A 418 -11.57 -16.12 16.44
C PRO A 418 -11.96 -17.40 15.69
N VAL A 419 -13.25 -17.78 15.74
CA VAL A 419 -13.81 -18.84 14.88
C VAL A 419 -13.56 -18.54 13.39
N ALA A 420 -13.83 -17.30 12.99
CA ALA A 420 -13.51 -16.80 11.66
C ALA A 420 -13.32 -15.28 11.69
N THR A 421 -12.62 -14.74 10.70
CA THR A 421 -12.51 -13.29 10.46
C THR A 421 -13.26 -12.89 9.21
N ILE A 422 -13.37 -11.59 8.94
CA ILE A 422 -14.12 -11.10 7.79
C ILE A 422 -13.50 -11.46 6.43
N PHE A 423 -12.19 -11.71 6.33
CA PHE A 423 -11.55 -12.06 5.05
C PHE A 423 -10.51 -13.19 5.12
N PHE A 424 -9.78 -13.38 6.23
CA PHE A 424 -8.52 -14.13 6.19
C PHE A 424 -8.53 -15.52 6.83
N TYR A 425 -9.42 -15.78 7.80
CA TYR A 425 -9.41 -17.02 8.58
C TYR A 425 -10.82 -17.56 8.81
N GLY A 426 -10.92 -18.88 8.90
CA GLY A 426 -12.12 -19.61 9.35
C GLY A 426 -13.32 -19.54 8.40
N ASN A 427 -14.41 -20.21 8.78
CA ASN A 427 -15.62 -20.27 7.97
C ASN A 427 -16.64 -19.18 8.36
N ARG A 428 -16.73 -18.13 7.52
CA ARG A 428 -17.66 -17.01 7.72
C ARG A 428 -19.13 -17.41 7.68
N SER A 429 -19.50 -18.53 7.06
CA SER A 429 -20.89 -18.99 7.05
C SER A 429 -21.35 -19.32 8.47
N LYS A 430 -20.45 -19.82 9.31
CA LYS A 430 -20.74 -20.20 10.70
C LYS A 430 -21.02 -19.01 11.59
N ILE A 431 -20.27 -17.92 11.44
CA ILE A 431 -20.59 -16.64 12.10
C ILE A 431 -21.98 -16.15 11.68
N ARG A 432 -22.29 -16.17 10.38
CA ARG A 432 -23.61 -15.73 9.88
C ARG A 432 -24.75 -16.62 10.40
N GLU A 433 -24.53 -17.92 10.47
CA GLU A 433 -25.50 -18.87 11.01
C GLU A 433 -25.73 -18.64 12.51
N PHE A 434 -24.66 -18.41 13.28
CA PHE A 434 -24.71 -18.20 14.72
C PHE A 434 -25.43 -16.90 15.12
N TYR A 435 -25.18 -15.81 14.41
CA TYR A 435 -25.77 -14.49 14.72
C TYR A 435 -27.01 -14.15 13.88
N GLY A 436 -27.40 -15.00 12.92
CA GLY A 436 -28.48 -14.71 11.98
C GLY A 436 -29.88 -14.84 12.57
N ILE A 437 -30.19 -15.98 13.19
CA ILE A 437 -31.48 -16.24 13.84
C ILE A 437 -31.20 -16.63 15.29
N PRO A 438 -31.62 -15.82 16.29
CA PRO A 438 -31.43 -16.16 17.71
C PRO A 438 -32.11 -17.48 18.05
N ASN A 439 -31.31 -18.51 18.33
CA ASN A 439 -31.76 -19.83 18.73
C ASN A 439 -30.64 -20.47 19.55
N CYS A 440 -30.82 -20.53 20.88
CA CYS A 440 -29.81 -21.02 21.80
C CYS A 440 -29.35 -22.45 21.45
N VAL A 441 -30.27 -23.33 21.04
CA VAL A 441 -29.94 -24.73 20.68
C VAL A 441 -29.06 -24.78 19.43
N ASN A 442 -29.38 -23.99 18.40
CA ASN A 442 -28.57 -23.95 17.18
C ASN A 442 -27.20 -23.29 17.45
N GLN A 443 -27.19 -22.23 18.26
CA GLN A 443 -25.97 -21.53 18.65
C GLN A 443 -25.03 -22.43 19.44
N GLU A 444 -25.53 -23.17 20.44
CA GLU A 444 -24.75 -24.19 21.17
C GLU A 444 -24.20 -25.29 20.26
N LYS A 445 -24.99 -25.73 19.26
CA LYS A 445 -24.54 -26.71 18.28
C LYS A 445 -23.36 -26.17 17.46
N ILE A 446 -23.46 -24.95 16.96
CA ILE A 446 -22.38 -24.30 16.20
C ILE A 446 -21.13 -24.10 17.07
N MET A 447 -21.30 -23.69 18.33
CA MET A 447 -20.17 -23.55 19.27
C MET A 447 -19.41 -24.87 19.43
N LYS A 448 -20.14 -25.99 19.56
CA LYS A 448 -19.55 -27.34 19.63
C LYS A 448 -18.85 -27.74 18.33
N GLU A 449 -19.47 -27.47 17.17
CA GLU A 449 -18.88 -27.78 15.86
C GLU A 449 -17.57 -27.03 15.61
N GLU A 450 -17.49 -25.76 16.02
CA GLU A 450 -16.34 -24.90 15.83
C GLU A 450 -15.35 -24.94 17.01
N ASN A 451 -15.60 -25.79 18.02
CA ASN A 451 -14.81 -25.90 19.24
C ASN A 451 -14.64 -24.54 19.97
N ALA A 452 -15.66 -23.68 19.88
CA ALA A 452 -15.71 -22.36 20.51
C ALA A 452 -16.28 -22.47 21.92
N THR A 453 -15.66 -21.76 22.87
CA THR A 453 -16.04 -21.80 24.30
C THR A 453 -16.74 -20.52 24.75
N TYR A 454 -16.43 -19.39 24.10
CA TYR A 454 -16.93 -18.09 24.48
C TYR A 454 -17.56 -17.38 23.30
N ALA A 455 -18.60 -16.59 23.55
CA ALA A 455 -19.27 -15.79 22.54
C ALA A 455 -19.49 -14.35 23.00
N ILE A 456 -19.29 -13.40 22.07
CA ILE A 456 -19.48 -11.96 22.30
C ILE A 456 -20.84 -11.53 21.74
N PHE A 457 -21.64 -10.82 22.53
CA PHE A 457 -22.89 -10.22 22.06
C PHE A 457 -22.93 -8.73 22.37
N ASN A 458 -23.67 -7.97 21.58
CA ASN A 458 -23.90 -6.54 21.79
C ASN A 458 -24.90 -6.22 22.90
N SER A 459 -25.55 -7.25 23.45
CA SER A 459 -26.58 -7.16 24.48
C SER A 459 -26.82 -8.54 25.09
N GLN A 460 -27.47 -8.58 26.25
CA GLN A 460 -27.81 -9.85 26.89
C GLN A 460 -28.79 -10.66 26.02
N VAL A 461 -28.56 -11.97 25.97
CA VAL A 461 -29.40 -12.91 25.23
C VAL A 461 -30.22 -13.75 26.20
N PRO A 462 -31.46 -14.16 25.83
CA PRO A 462 -32.33 -14.96 26.67
C PRO A 462 -31.96 -16.45 26.64
N CYS A 463 -30.66 -16.76 26.73
CA CYS A 463 -30.13 -18.13 26.81
C CYS A 463 -29.58 -18.39 28.21
N ASN A 464 -29.67 -19.63 28.70
CA ASN A 464 -29.19 -20.02 30.03
C ASN A 464 -27.67 -20.28 30.04
N TRP A 465 -26.89 -19.30 29.58
CA TRP A 465 -25.43 -19.36 29.49
C TRP A 465 -24.78 -18.58 30.62
N GLU A 466 -23.53 -18.94 30.97
CA GLU A 466 -22.79 -18.27 32.04
C GLU A 466 -22.28 -16.92 31.54
N LEU A 467 -22.83 -15.83 32.08
CA LEU A 467 -22.37 -14.47 31.80
C LEU A 467 -21.06 -14.20 32.56
N ILE A 468 -19.95 -14.05 31.83
CA ILE A 468 -18.61 -13.86 32.41
C ILE A 468 -18.07 -12.44 32.28
N TYR A 469 -18.68 -11.61 31.42
CA TYR A 469 -18.39 -10.19 31.31
C TYR A 469 -19.66 -9.42 30.96
N ASN A 470 -19.89 -8.32 31.68
CA ASN A 470 -21.09 -7.49 31.55
C ASN A 470 -20.69 -6.01 31.40
N GLY A 471 -20.30 -5.62 30.20
CA GLY A 471 -20.05 -4.23 29.80
C GLY A 471 -21.13 -3.73 28.83
N GLU A 472 -20.75 -2.83 27.92
CA GLU A 472 -21.65 -2.44 26.80
C GLU A 472 -21.84 -3.59 25.80
N ASN A 473 -20.80 -4.40 25.58
CA ASN A 473 -20.96 -5.75 25.06
C ASN A 473 -20.85 -6.75 26.22
N VAL A 474 -21.38 -7.95 25.98
CA VAL A 474 -21.38 -9.04 26.96
C VAL A 474 -20.63 -10.24 26.40
N VAL A 475 -19.98 -10.99 27.30
CA VAL A 475 -19.32 -12.25 26.94
C VAL A 475 -19.96 -13.37 27.74
N TYR A 476 -20.36 -14.42 27.03
CA TYR A 476 -20.88 -15.65 27.61
C TYR A 476 -19.89 -16.78 27.44
N LYS A 477 -19.88 -17.69 28.41
CA LYS A 477 -19.33 -19.04 28.28
C LYS A 477 -20.49 -19.99 27.98
N ILE A 478 -20.36 -20.74 26.89
CA ILE A 478 -21.42 -21.59 26.31
C ILE A 478 -21.03 -23.06 26.42
#